data_AF-A0A2D4KMF9-F1
#
_entry.id   AF-A0A2D4KMF9-F1
#
_cell.length_a   1.000
_cell.length_b   1.000
_cell.length_c   1.000
_cell.angle_alpha   90.00
_cell.angle_beta   90.00
_cell.angle_gamma   90.00
#
_symmetry.space_group_name_H-M   'P 1'
#
loop_
_entity.id
_entity.type
_entity.pdbx_description
1 polymer ?
#
loop_
_entity_poly.entity_id
_entity_poly.type
_entity_poly.pdbx_seq_one_letter_code
_entity_poly.pdbx_strand_id
1 'polypeptide(L)'
;MFMEKVSLEPSIMYNVAELNTVNHGEGSVSTFGTRTYLQPMDTRQYLYCLKPKQEFSEKVGVIKGVTVIGKLDIVWKTNLGERGRLQTSQLQRMAPGYGDVRLSLETIPDTVGLEEPFNITCKITNCSSERTMDLVLEMCNTNSIHWCGVSGRQLGKLHPTSSLYLTLTLLSSVQGLQSVSGLRLTDTFLKRTYEYDDIAQVCVVSSK
;
A
#
# COMPACT_ATOMS: atom_id res chain seq x y z
N MET A 1 -7.98 21.87 -23.24
CA MET A 1 -7.93 20.49 -23.78
C MET A 1 -8.99 19.64 -23.09
N PHE A 2 -9.72 18.80 -23.81
CA PHE A 2 -10.70 17.87 -23.22
C PHE A 2 -10.10 16.48 -23.12
N MET A 3 -9.99 15.92 -21.91
CA MET A 3 -9.49 14.56 -21.72
C MET A 3 -10.62 13.57 -21.95
N GLU A 4 -10.57 12.83 -23.06
CA GLU A 4 -11.61 11.86 -23.43
C GLU A 4 -11.40 10.52 -22.72
N LYS A 5 -10.15 10.09 -22.62
CA LYS A 5 -9.76 8.84 -21.96
C LYS A 5 -8.38 9.00 -21.35
N VAL A 6 -8.22 8.57 -20.11
CA VAL A 6 -6.91 8.35 -19.49
C VAL A 6 -7.05 7.03 -18.76
N SER A 7 -6.45 5.98 -19.30
CA SER A 7 -6.57 4.63 -18.76
C SER A 7 -5.22 3.96 -18.64
N LEU A 8 -5.00 3.26 -17.54
CA LEU A 8 -3.85 2.39 -17.37
C LEU A 8 -4.20 0.98 -17.85
N GLU A 9 -3.59 0.54 -18.95
CA GLU A 9 -3.67 -0.84 -19.42
C GLU A 9 -2.69 -1.71 -18.60
N PRO A 10 -3.17 -2.61 -17.72
CA PRO A 10 -2.28 -3.35 -16.83
C PRO A 10 -1.52 -4.44 -17.59
N SER A 11 -0.36 -4.83 -17.06
CA SER A 11 0.30 -6.04 -17.53
C SER A 11 -0.48 -7.29 -17.10
N ILE A 12 -0.14 -8.45 -17.67
CA ILE A 12 -0.85 -9.71 -17.41
C ILE A 12 -0.92 -10.10 -15.92
N MET A 13 0.03 -9.61 -15.12
CA MET A 13 0.18 -9.95 -13.70
C MET A 13 -0.78 -9.19 -12.79
N TYR A 14 -1.36 -8.09 -13.25
CA TYR A 14 -2.12 -7.17 -12.40
C TYR A 14 -3.56 -7.00 -12.87
N ASN A 15 -4.45 -6.80 -11.91
CA ASN A 15 -5.72 -6.12 -12.10
C ASN A 15 -5.52 -4.63 -11.80
N VAL A 16 -6.21 -3.77 -12.54
CA VAL A 16 -6.22 -2.33 -12.30
C VAL A 16 -7.61 -1.88 -11.85
N ALA A 17 -7.66 -1.00 -10.87
CA ALA A 17 -8.85 -0.25 -10.49
C ALA A 17 -8.56 1.25 -10.60
N GLU A 18 -9.43 1.99 -11.25
CA GLU A 18 -9.34 3.45 -11.32
C GLU A 18 -9.91 4.06 -10.04
N LEU A 19 -9.17 4.98 -9.41
CA LEU A 19 -9.54 5.63 -8.16
C LEU A 19 -9.83 7.13 -8.38
N ASN A 20 -10.41 7.47 -9.54
CA ASN A 20 -10.70 8.84 -9.95
C ASN A 20 -12.17 9.25 -9.70
N THR A 21 -12.88 8.48 -8.86
CA THR A 21 -14.27 8.71 -8.49
C THR A 21 -14.44 8.55 -6.97
N VAL A 22 -15.35 9.35 -6.41
CA VAL A 22 -15.78 9.26 -5.02
C VAL A 22 -17.23 8.82 -5.00
N ASN A 23 -17.54 7.80 -4.20
CA ASN A 23 -18.90 7.30 -4.04
C ASN A 23 -19.59 8.08 -2.91
N HIS A 24 -20.70 8.74 -3.22
CA HIS A 24 -21.57 9.40 -2.24
C HIS A 24 -22.93 8.71 -2.28
N GLY A 25 -23.21 7.79 -1.34
CA GLY A 25 -24.52 7.17 -1.14
C GLY A 25 -25.10 6.50 -2.40
N GLU A 26 -25.82 7.28 -3.21
CA GLU A 26 -26.53 6.83 -4.42
C GLU A 26 -25.86 7.25 -5.75
N GLY A 27 -24.72 7.95 -5.74
CA GLY A 27 -24.04 8.37 -6.96
C GLY A 27 -22.52 8.35 -6.86
N SER A 28 -21.84 8.09 -7.99
CA SER A 28 -20.40 8.26 -8.13
C SER A 28 -20.10 9.59 -8.82
N VAL A 29 -19.21 10.39 -8.22
CA VAL A 29 -18.79 11.68 -8.77
C VAL A 29 -17.30 11.60 -9.08
N SER A 30 -16.88 12.13 -10.23
CA SER A 30 -15.45 12.21 -10.56
C SER A 30 -14.74 13.15 -9.58
N THR A 31 -13.52 12.78 -9.18
CA THR A 31 -12.62 13.64 -8.39
C THR A 31 -12.24 14.94 -9.12
N PHE A 32 -12.49 15.02 -10.43
CA PHE A 32 -12.23 16.21 -11.25
C PHE A 32 -13.46 17.12 -11.40
N GLY A 33 -14.55 16.82 -10.68
CA GLY A 33 -15.81 17.54 -10.78
C GLY A 33 -16.58 17.24 -12.07
N THR A 34 -17.52 18.13 -12.42
CA THR A 34 -18.41 17.96 -13.58
C THR A 34 -17.75 18.29 -14.92
N ARG A 35 -16.55 18.90 -14.91
CA ARG A 35 -15.88 19.40 -16.12
C ARG A 35 -14.61 18.63 -16.42
N THR A 36 -14.60 17.93 -17.55
CA THR A 36 -13.44 17.14 -18.01
C THR A 36 -12.37 17.98 -18.75
N TYR A 37 -12.54 19.30 -18.81
CA TYR A 37 -11.64 20.22 -19.53
C TYR A 37 -10.44 20.64 -18.66
N LEU A 38 -9.26 20.71 -19.27
CA LEU A 38 -8.01 21.24 -18.73
C LEU A 38 -7.64 22.55 -19.43
N GLN A 39 -7.49 23.62 -18.66
CA GLN A 39 -6.96 24.90 -19.12
C GLN A 39 -5.42 24.85 -19.26
N PRO A 40 -4.82 25.82 -19.98
CA PRO A 40 -3.37 25.98 -19.95
C PRO A 40 -2.86 26.07 -18.51
N MET A 41 -1.78 25.35 -18.20
CA MET A 41 -1.17 25.21 -16.87
C MET A 41 -1.97 24.40 -15.83
N ASP A 42 -3.14 23.85 -16.18
CA ASP A 42 -3.84 22.93 -15.27
C ASP A 42 -3.07 21.62 -15.12
N THR A 43 -3.06 21.09 -13.89
CA THR A 43 -2.56 19.75 -13.58
C THR A 43 -3.71 18.87 -13.11
N ARG A 44 -3.79 17.65 -13.66
CA ARG A 44 -4.76 16.64 -13.23
C ARG A 44 -4.03 15.34 -12.93
N GLN A 45 -4.24 14.83 -11.71
CA GLN A 45 -3.60 13.62 -11.22
C GLN A 45 -4.59 12.47 -11.27
N TYR A 46 -4.25 11.43 -12.02
CA TYR A 46 -5.04 10.21 -12.12
C TYR A 46 -4.45 9.16 -11.19
N LEU A 47 -5.29 8.53 -10.37
CA LEU A 47 -4.89 7.50 -9.43
C LEU A 47 -5.41 6.13 -9.90
N TYR A 48 -4.52 5.14 -9.91
CA TYR A 48 -4.81 3.76 -10.27
C TYR A 48 -4.24 2.82 -9.20
N CYS A 49 -5.05 1.86 -8.76
CA CYS A 49 -4.63 0.79 -7.86
C CYS A 49 -4.34 -0.47 -8.67
N LEU A 50 -3.11 -0.98 -8.58
CA LEU A 50 -2.73 -2.27 -9.16
C LEU A 50 -2.68 -3.35 -8.09
N LYS A 51 -3.43 -4.43 -8.30
CA LYS A 51 -3.42 -5.61 -7.43
C LYS A 51 -2.90 -6.81 -8.22
N PRO A 52 -1.86 -7.53 -7.74
CA PRO A 52 -1.44 -8.78 -8.38
C PRO A 52 -2.64 -9.74 -8.47
N LYS A 53 -2.80 -10.42 -9.61
CA LYS A 53 -3.79 -11.49 -9.73
C LYS A 53 -3.40 -12.65 -8.82
N GLN A 54 -4.39 -13.41 -8.35
CA GLN A 54 -4.20 -14.47 -7.35
C GLN A 54 -3.11 -15.48 -7.76
N GLU A 55 -3.09 -15.88 -9.02
CA GLU A 55 -2.10 -16.77 -9.65
C GLU A 55 -0.64 -16.31 -9.50
N PHE A 56 -0.42 -14.99 -9.39
CA PHE A 56 0.88 -14.37 -9.19
C PHE A 56 1.09 -13.90 -7.75
N SER A 57 0.02 -13.79 -6.94
CA SER A 57 0.03 -13.26 -5.57
C SER A 57 0.77 -14.18 -4.59
N GLU A 58 0.63 -15.50 -4.75
CA GLU A 58 1.28 -16.51 -3.92
C GLU A 58 2.78 -16.63 -4.25
N LYS A 59 3.17 -16.22 -5.46
CA LYS A 59 4.55 -16.10 -5.92
C LYS A 59 5.14 -14.71 -5.65
N VAL A 60 4.49 -13.84 -4.87
CA VAL A 60 5.02 -12.48 -4.64
C VAL A 60 6.36 -12.47 -3.88
N GLY A 61 6.70 -13.54 -3.14
CA GLY A 61 8.08 -13.74 -2.65
C GLY A 61 9.14 -13.93 -3.76
N VAL A 62 8.69 -14.18 -5.00
CA VAL A 62 9.50 -14.46 -6.20
C VAL A 62 9.49 -13.31 -7.19
N ILE A 63 8.62 -12.31 -7.03
CA ILE A 63 8.65 -11.10 -7.87
C ILE A 63 9.84 -10.23 -7.41
N LYS A 64 11.02 -10.55 -7.95
CA LYS A 64 12.27 -9.85 -7.71
C LYS A 64 12.60 -8.99 -8.92
N GLY A 65 13.10 -7.78 -8.66
CA GLY A 65 13.59 -6.88 -9.71
C GLY A 65 12.53 -6.01 -10.36
N VAL A 66 12.77 -5.63 -11.61
CA VAL A 66 11.93 -4.72 -12.39
C VAL A 66 10.71 -5.49 -12.91
N THR A 67 9.50 -5.08 -12.51
CA THR A 67 8.26 -5.59 -13.09
C THR A 67 7.61 -4.57 -14.01
N VAL A 68 7.10 -5.06 -15.13
CA VAL A 68 6.22 -4.29 -16.00
C VAL A 68 4.82 -4.26 -15.38
N ILE A 69 4.32 -3.06 -15.06
CA ILE A 69 3.01 -2.87 -14.42
C ILE A 69 1.89 -2.55 -15.42
N GLY A 70 2.25 -2.07 -16.61
CA GLY A 70 1.28 -1.71 -17.65
C GLY A 70 1.75 -0.52 -18.48
N LYS A 71 0.84 0.11 -19.21
CA LYS A 71 1.10 1.32 -20.02
C LYS A 71 -0.09 2.24 -19.99
N LEU A 72 0.14 3.54 -20.12
CA LEU A 72 -0.92 4.54 -20.12
C LEU A 72 -1.40 4.81 -21.54
N ASP A 73 -2.70 4.81 -21.75
CA ASP A 73 -3.37 5.20 -23.00
C ASP A 73 -4.19 6.47 -22.75
N ILE A 74 -3.79 7.56 -23.40
CA ILE A 74 -4.34 8.90 -23.22
C ILE A 74 -4.96 9.35 -24.54
N VAL A 75 -6.21 9.76 -24.50
CA VAL A 75 -6.94 10.33 -25.64
C VAL A 75 -7.52 11.67 -25.23
N TRP A 76 -7.33 12.69 -26.06
CA TRP A 76 -7.84 14.03 -25.81
C TRP A 76 -8.37 14.69 -27.08
N LYS A 77 -9.06 15.80 -26.88
CA LYS A 77 -9.45 16.74 -27.95
C LYS A 77 -8.86 18.12 -27.69
N THR A 78 -8.31 18.73 -28.73
CA THR A 78 -7.85 20.12 -28.71
C THR A 78 -9.04 21.07 -28.62
N ASN A 79 -8.79 22.37 -28.43
CA ASN A 79 -9.82 23.41 -28.46
C ASN A 79 -10.55 23.49 -29.83
N LEU A 80 -9.91 23.07 -30.92
CA LEU A 80 -10.51 23.02 -32.26
C LEU A 80 -11.16 21.66 -32.57
N GLY A 81 -11.25 20.75 -31.59
CA GLY A 81 -11.92 19.45 -31.74
C GLY A 81 -11.07 18.35 -32.35
N GLU A 82 -9.81 18.63 -32.69
CA GLU A 82 -8.88 17.61 -33.21
C GLU A 82 -8.56 16.59 -32.13
N ARG A 83 -8.60 15.31 -32.49
CA ARG A 83 -8.36 14.21 -31.56
C ARG A 83 -6.88 13.85 -31.54
N GLY A 84 -6.27 13.92 -30.35
CA GLY A 84 -4.93 13.41 -30.08
C GLY A 84 -4.98 12.09 -29.30
N ARG A 85 -3.95 11.26 -29.49
CA ARG A 85 -3.72 10.04 -28.72
C ARG A 85 -2.25 9.90 -28.40
N LEU A 86 -1.94 9.52 -27.16
CA LEU A 86 -0.61 9.20 -26.68
C LEU A 86 -0.68 7.88 -25.92
N GLN A 87 0.19 6.95 -26.30
CA GLN A 87 0.38 5.71 -25.56
C GLN A 87 1.83 5.67 -25.07
N THR A 88 2.01 5.40 -23.78
CA THR A 88 3.36 5.29 -23.21
C THR A 88 3.96 3.93 -23.54
N SER A 89 5.28 3.84 -23.44
CA SER A 89 5.96 2.55 -23.28
C SER A 89 5.52 1.86 -21.98
N GLN A 90 5.94 0.60 -21.82
CA GLN A 90 5.69 -0.19 -20.62
C GLN A 90 6.30 0.50 -19.39
N LEU A 91 5.44 0.84 -18.44
CA LEU A 91 5.80 1.35 -17.12
C LEU A 91 6.40 0.21 -16.30
N GLN A 92 7.50 0.52 -15.66
CA GLN A 92 8.28 -0.41 -14.86
C GLN A 92 8.29 0.04 -13.40
N ARG A 93 8.21 -0.93 -12.49
CA ARG A 93 8.32 -0.73 -11.05
C ARG A 93 9.40 -1.65 -10.50
N MET A 94 10.20 -1.15 -9.58
CA MET A 94 11.06 -2.00 -8.76
C MET A 94 10.22 -2.68 -7.69
N ALA A 95 10.18 -4.01 -7.71
CA ALA A 95 9.58 -4.77 -6.63
C ALA A 95 10.36 -4.51 -5.32
N PRO A 96 9.68 -4.28 -4.18
CA PRO A 96 10.38 -4.03 -2.93
C PRO A 96 11.26 -5.23 -2.54
N GLY A 97 12.51 -4.96 -2.17
CA GLY A 97 13.44 -5.98 -1.68
C GLY A 97 13.10 -6.38 -0.25
N TYR A 98 12.12 -7.25 -0.06
CA TYR A 98 11.62 -7.61 1.27
C TYR A 98 12.61 -8.43 2.15
N GLY A 99 13.78 -8.80 1.65
CA GLY A 99 14.74 -9.63 2.38
C GLY A 99 14.17 -11.03 2.72
N ASP A 100 14.58 -11.56 3.87
CA ASP A 100 14.16 -12.90 4.32
C ASP A 100 12.83 -12.90 5.09
N VAL A 101 12.41 -11.74 5.63
CA VAL A 101 11.14 -11.59 6.37
C VAL A 101 10.34 -10.46 5.73
N ARG A 102 9.13 -10.79 5.27
CA ARG A 102 8.22 -9.82 4.68
C ARG A 102 7.10 -9.49 5.65
N LEU A 103 6.89 -8.20 5.90
CA LEU A 103 5.70 -7.67 6.56
C LEU A 103 4.75 -7.11 5.52
N SER A 104 3.48 -7.51 5.54
CA SER A 104 2.41 -6.91 4.75
C SER A 104 1.20 -6.63 5.62
N LEU A 105 0.43 -5.59 5.28
CA LEU A 105 -0.80 -5.26 5.98
C LEU A 105 -1.98 -5.95 5.33
N GLU A 106 -2.81 -6.58 6.16
CA GLU A 106 -4.07 -7.21 5.74
C GLU A 106 -5.24 -6.26 5.99
N THR A 107 -5.29 -5.63 7.18
CA THR A 107 -6.36 -4.70 7.54
C THR A 107 -5.80 -3.50 8.29
N ILE A 108 -6.27 -2.32 7.91
CA ILE A 108 -6.00 -1.05 8.59
C ILE A 108 -7.20 -0.12 8.40
N PRO A 109 -7.63 0.61 9.43
CA PRO A 109 -8.65 1.65 9.26
C PRO A 109 -8.09 2.86 8.49
N ASP A 110 -8.87 3.41 7.57
CA ASP A 110 -8.50 4.61 6.80
C ASP A 110 -8.51 5.87 7.68
N THR A 111 -9.39 5.93 8.68
CA THR A 111 -9.56 7.06 9.59
C THR A 111 -9.78 6.58 11.02
N VAL A 112 -9.12 7.23 11.99
CA VAL A 112 -9.13 6.87 13.42
C VAL A 112 -9.30 8.10 14.30
N GLY A 113 -9.84 7.93 15.50
CA GLY A 113 -9.95 9.00 16.49
C GLY A 113 -8.61 9.30 17.16
N LEU A 114 -8.38 10.58 17.47
CA LEU A 114 -7.25 11.01 18.29
C LEU A 114 -7.34 10.36 19.68
N GLU A 115 -6.23 9.77 20.12
CA GLU A 115 -6.10 9.04 21.39
C GLU A 115 -7.04 7.85 21.57
N GLU A 116 -7.71 7.42 20.50
CA GLU A 116 -8.55 6.23 20.50
C GLU A 116 -7.76 5.00 20.00
N PRO A 117 -7.77 3.87 20.74
CA PRO A 117 -7.14 2.64 20.27
C PRO A 117 -7.82 2.09 19.02
N PHE A 118 -7.01 1.68 18.05
CA PHE A 118 -7.45 1.00 16.85
C PHE A 118 -6.54 -0.20 16.53
N ASN A 119 -7.06 -1.12 15.73
CA ASN A 119 -6.37 -2.37 15.39
C ASN A 119 -5.87 -2.36 13.95
N ILE A 120 -4.68 -2.91 13.75
CA ILE A 120 -4.16 -3.31 12.46
C ILE A 120 -3.89 -4.81 12.45
N THR A 121 -4.03 -5.45 11.29
CA THR A 121 -3.63 -6.85 11.12
C THR A 121 -2.48 -6.91 10.14
N CYS A 122 -1.36 -7.41 10.62
CA CYS A 122 -0.16 -7.65 9.84
C CYS A 122 -0.04 -9.13 9.50
N LYS A 123 0.46 -9.42 8.31
CA LYS A 123 0.92 -10.74 7.89
C LYS A 123 2.43 -10.71 7.81
N ILE A 124 3.07 -11.60 8.56
CA ILE A 124 4.50 -11.82 8.55
C ILE A 124 4.75 -13.09 7.75
N THR A 125 5.54 -13.00 6.68
CA THR A 125 5.90 -14.14 5.83
C THR A 125 7.38 -14.40 5.92
N ASN A 126 7.74 -15.65 6.22
CA ASN A 126 9.11 -16.13 6.07
C ASN A 126 9.38 -16.37 4.58
N CYS A 127 10.24 -15.54 3.99
CA CYS A 127 10.62 -15.63 2.58
C CYS A 127 11.86 -16.50 2.33
N SER A 128 12.42 -17.13 3.37
CA SER A 128 13.44 -18.16 3.20
C SER A 128 12.83 -19.45 2.64
N SER A 129 13.52 -20.07 1.68
CA SER A 129 13.12 -21.36 1.10
C SER A 129 13.48 -22.56 1.98
N GLU A 130 14.41 -22.40 2.93
CA GLU A 130 15.02 -23.53 3.64
C GLU A 130 15.06 -23.34 5.17
N ARG A 131 15.09 -22.09 5.66
CA ARG A 131 15.32 -21.80 7.08
C ARG A 131 14.01 -21.55 7.83
N THR A 132 13.81 -22.28 8.94
CA THR A 132 12.81 -21.89 9.95
C THR A 132 13.37 -20.73 10.78
N MET A 133 12.56 -19.70 11.02
CA MET A 133 12.94 -18.59 11.90
C MET A 133 12.23 -18.70 13.23
N ASP A 134 12.81 -18.14 14.28
CA ASP A 134 12.12 -17.93 15.56
C ASP A 134 12.13 -16.43 15.84
N LEU A 135 10.95 -15.82 15.77
CA LEU A 135 10.81 -14.37 15.71
C LEU A 135 10.39 -13.81 17.07
N VAL A 136 11.04 -12.72 17.47
CA VAL A 136 10.63 -11.86 18.59
C VAL A 136 10.14 -10.53 18.02
N LEU A 137 8.96 -10.11 18.46
CA LEU A 137 8.37 -8.82 18.12
C LEU A 137 8.78 -7.77 19.14
N GLU A 138 9.38 -6.70 18.65
CA GLU A 138 9.62 -5.48 19.39
C GLU A 138 8.77 -4.35 18.79
N MET A 139 8.08 -3.63 19.66
CA MET A 139 7.28 -2.46 19.33
C MET A 139 7.92 -1.24 19.97
N CYS A 140 8.25 -0.26 19.14
CA CYS A 140 8.85 1.01 19.53
C CYS A 140 7.85 2.13 19.23
N ASN A 141 7.50 2.91 20.25
CA ASN A 141 6.63 4.07 20.04
C ASN A 141 7.36 5.13 19.22
N THR A 142 6.60 5.87 18.43
CA THR A 142 7.07 7.09 17.76
C THR A 142 6.47 8.31 18.46
N ASN A 143 6.74 9.50 17.92
CA ASN A 143 6.16 10.72 18.45
C ASN A 143 4.63 10.76 18.29
N SER A 144 4.08 10.12 17.26
CA SER A 144 2.64 10.16 16.96
C SER A 144 1.91 8.84 17.14
N ILE A 145 2.60 7.69 17.05
CA ILE A 145 2.01 6.36 17.17
C ILE A 145 2.53 5.66 18.42
N HIS A 146 1.60 5.17 19.24
CA HIS A 146 1.89 4.43 20.46
C HIS A 146 1.32 3.03 20.36
N TRP A 147 2.17 2.02 20.57
CA TRP A 147 1.78 0.62 20.53
C TRP A 147 1.15 0.20 21.86
N CYS A 148 -0.06 -0.36 21.78
CA CYS A 148 -0.81 -0.87 22.91
C CYS A 148 -0.62 -2.40 22.98
N GLY A 149 0.40 -2.86 23.68
CA GLY A 149 0.65 -4.29 23.84
C GLY A 149 2.00 -4.62 24.45
N VAL A 150 2.32 -5.92 24.46
CA VAL A 150 3.58 -6.44 25.02
C VAL A 150 4.66 -6.45 23.94
N SER A 151 5.66 -5.57 24.10
CA SER A 151 6.91 -5.60 23.33
C SER A 151 7.85 -6.70 23.86
N GLY A 152 8.75 -7.21 23.01
CA GLY A 152 9.61 -8.35 23.32
C GLY A 152 8.89 -9.70 23.29
N ARG A 153 7.69 -9.77 22.70
CA ARG A 153 6.89 -10.99 22.66
C ARG A 153 7.49 -11.98 21.66
N GLN A 154 7.69 -13.22 22.09
CA GLN A 154 8.05 -14.31 21.20
C GLN A 154 6.84 -14.71 20.35
N LEU A 155 6.98 -14.62 19.02
CA LEU A 155 5.96 -15.02 18.04
C LEU A 155 6.06 -16.53 17.72
N GLY A 156 7.17 -17.16 18.09
CA GLY A 156 7.45 -18.57 17.90
C GLY A 156 8.11 -18.88 16.55
N LYS A 157 8.17 -20.18 16.25
CA LYS A 157 8.81 -20.69 15.04
C LYS A 157 7.94 -20.49 13.81
N LEU A 158 8.49 -19.83 12.80
CA LEU A 158 7.88 -19.62 11.49
C LEU A 158 8.66 -20.43 10.44
N HIS A 159 8.03 -21.48 9.92
CA HIS A 159 8.62 -22.37 8.93
C HIS A 159 8.92 -21.66 7.60
N PRO A 160 9.83 -22.21 6.76
CA PRO A 160 10.08 -21.69 5.42
C PRO A 160 8.77 -21.48 4.65
N THR A 161 8.69 -20.40 3.87
CA THR A 161 7.54 -20.01 3.02
C THR A 161 6.19 -19.88 3.73
N SER A 162 6.14 -20.02 5.06
CA SER A 162 4.92 -19.92 5.85
C SER A 162 4.65 -18.48 6.32
N SER A 163 3.42 -18.23 6.76
CA SER A 163 3.00 -16.91 7.24
C SER A 163 2.28 -16.98 8.59
N LEU A 164 2.44 -15.94 9.39
CA LEU A 164 1.74 -15.70 10.65
C LEU A 164 0.94 -14.40 10.54
N TYR A 165 -0.27 -14.40 11.07
CA TYR A 165 -1.09 -13.20 11.19
C TYR A 165 -1.04 -12.68 12.62
N LEU A 166 -0.90 -11.36 12.75
CA LEU A 166 -0.74 -10.68 14.01
C LEU A 166 -1.62 -9.43 14.03
N THR A 167 -2.60 -9.41 14.93
CA THR A 167 -3.39 -8.22 15.21
C THR A 167 -2.71 -7.40 16.30
N LEU A 168 -2.44 -6.14 16.01
CA LEU A 168 -1.79 -5.19 16.90
C LEU A 168 -2.72 -4.02 17.17
N THR A 169 -2.74 -3.58 18.42
CA THR A 169 -3.48 -2.40 18.85
C THR A 169 -2.51 -1.25 19.01
N LEU A 170 -2.90 -0.07 18.55
CA LEU A 170 -2.14 1.17 18.66
C LEU A 170 -3.11 2.34 18.80
N LEU A 171 -2.60 3.47 19.28
CA LEU A 171 -3.33 4.75 19.27
C LEU A 171 -2.43 5.83 18.70
N SER A 172 -3.05 6.90 18.20
CA SER A 172 -2.30 8.09 17.78
C SER A 172 -2.54 9.28 18.69
N SER A 173 -1.47 10.01 18.98
CA SER A 173 -1.48 11.22 19.83
C SER A 173 -1.42 12.53 19.02
N VAL A 174 -1.36 12.46 17.69
CA VAL A 174 -1.25 13.63 16.82
C VAL A 174 -2.25 13.51 15.68
N GLN A 175 -3.00 14.59 15.42
CA GLN A 175 -3.97 14.64 14.32
C GLN A 175 -3.29 14.70 12.94
N GLY A 176 -4.05 14.45 11.89
CA GLY A 176 -3.59 14.48 10.50
C GLY A 176 -3.17 13.10 9.99
N LEU A 177 -2.47 13.07 8.85
CA LEU A 177 -2.00 11.82 8.25
C LEU A 177 -0.78 11.31 9.02
N GLN A 178 -0.93 10.20 9.74
CA GLN A 178 0.11 9.63 10.60
C GLN A 178 0.65 8.33 10.02
N SER A 179 1.98 8.23 9.99
CA SER A 179 2.69 7.03 9.55
C SER A 179 2.81 6.01 10.69
N VAL A 180 2.41 4.77 10.43
CA VAL A 180 2.59 3.63 11.35
C VAL A 180 4.01 3.12 11.18
N SER A 181 4.78 3.14 12.27
CA SER A 181 6.22 2.86 12.28
C SER A 181 6.64 2.23 13.63
N GLY A 182 7.89 1.77 13.71
CA GLY A 182 8.47 1.25 14.94
C GLY A 182 8.22 -0.23 15.21
N LEU A 183 7.90 -1.03 14.18
CA LEU A 183 7.87 -2.49 14.31
C LEU A 183 9.24 -3.08 14.01
N ARG A 184 9.71 -3.97 14.89
CA ARG A 184 10.97 -4.69 14.71
C ARG A 184 10.73 -6.18 14.92
N LEU A 185 11.24 -6.98 14.00
CA LEU A 185 11.24 -8.44 14.12
C LEU A 185 12.67 -8.93 14.24
N THR A 186 13.00 -9.64 15.30
CA THR A 186 14.34 -10.20 15.50
C THR A 186 14.30 -11.71 15.36
N ASP A 187 15.07 -12.25 14.40
CA ASP A 187 15.33 -13.69 14.26
C ASP A 187 16.33 -14.11 15.34
N THR A 188 15.89 -14.93 16.29
CA THR A 188 16.70 -15.34 17.44
C THR A 188 17.83 -16.30 17.07
N PHE A 189 17.75 -16.97 15.92
CA PHE A 189 18.79 -17.88 15.44
C PHE A 189 19.93 -17.11 14.78
N LEU A 190 19.61 -16.16 13.90
CA LEU A 190 20.61 -15.34 13.21
C LEU A 190 21.01 -14.07 13.97
N LYS A 191 20.31 -13.76 15.07
CA LYS A 191 20.43 -12.48 15.80
C LYS A 191 20.28 -11.27 14.88
N ARG A 192 19.45 -11.40 13.85
CA ARG A 192 19.22 -10.36 12.84
C ARG A 192 17.88 -9.70 13.10
N THR A 193 17.89 -8.37 13.16
CA THR A 193 16.69 -7.55 13.31
C THR A 193 16.27 -6.99 11.95
N TYR A 194 14.98 -7.06 11.68
CA TYR A 194 14.29 -6.48 10.53
C TYR A 194 13.44 -5.32 11.04
N GLU A 195 13.73 -4.12 10.55
CA GLU A 195 13.04 -2.89 10.96
C GLU A 195 11.98 -2.52 9.93
N TYR A 196 10.79 -2.18 10.41
CA TYR A 196 9.65 -1.81 9.60
C TYR A 196 9.08 -0.48 10.06
N ASP A 197 9.47 0.56 9.34
CA ASP A 197 8.95 1.92 9.45
C ASP A 197 8.15 2.27 8.18
N ASP A 198 7.24 3.24 8.33
CA ASP A 198 6.30 3.70 7.30
C ASP A 198 5.53 2.55 6.61
N ILE A 199 5.06 1.60 7.42
CA ILE A 199 4.36 0.41 6.91
C ILE A 199 2.95 0.75 6.43
N ALA A 200 2.37 1.83 6.95
CA ALA A 200 1.02 2.29 6.67
C ALA A 200 0.86 3.78 7.00
N GLN A 201 -0.25 4.36 6.54
CA GLN A 201 -0.69 5.68 6.97
C GLN A 201 -2.17 5.63 7.39
N VAL A 202 -2.51 6.34 8.46
CA VAL A 202 -3.89 6.50 8.96
C VAL A 202 -4.23 7.98 9.07
N CYS A 203 -5.45 8.36 8.72
CA CYS A 203 -5.93 9.72 8.93
C CYS A 203 -6.47 9.85 10.36
N VAL A 204 -5.80 10.62 11.22
CA VAL A 204 -6.19 10.83 12.61
C VAL A 204 -7.01 12.10 12.71
N VAL A 205 -8.24 11.98 13.18
CA VAL A 205 -9.18 13.10 13.34
C VAL A 205 -9.49 13.33 14.81
N SER A 206 -9.84 14.57 15.17
CA SER A 206 -10.36 14.85 16.51
C SER A 206 -11.55 13.95 16.81
N SER A 207 -11.53 13.29 17.96
CA SER A 207 -12.73 12.70 18.55
C SER A 207 -13.77 13.82 18.71
N LYS A 208 -14.99 13.58 18.19
CA LYS A 208 -16.11 14.52 18.31
C LYS A 208 -16.66 14.55 19.72
#